data_AF-A0A924PUT8-F1
#
_entry.id   AF-A0A924PUT8-F1
#
_cell.length_a   1.000
_cell.length_b   1.000
_cell.length_c   1.000
_cell.angle_alpha   90.00
_cell.angle_beta   90.00
_cell.angle_gamma   90.00
#
_symmetry.space_group_name_H-M   'P 1'
#
loop_
_entity.id
_entity.type
_entity.pdbx_description
1 polymer ?
#
loop_
_entity_poly.entity_id
_entity_poly.type
_entity_poly.pdbx_seq_one_letter_code
_entity_poly.pdbx_strand_id
1 'polypeptide(L)'
;SEANKLSTDQIEQILVYQKDNGVRFGEAAVALGLANADDVLWALAQQFHYPYASEGKNSLNPELVVGASPFTVQAEAFRTIRSHLIMKIYSDEGPRPALAILSPDSGDGKTYFAANLAVAFSQLPGRTLLIDADMRNPRIHELFNLPSRSGGLSSILSGRAASKVIQSVKELPNLFVLPVGPTPPNPLELLERPALGLLLRELKTKFDRIIVDTPAMSLGTDGPVIAAKCGAALVVARQNQSRVPALQELVRTVKMSSAKLVGAIVNEY
;
A
#
# COMPACT_ATOMS: atom_id res chain seq x y z
N SER A 1 15.62 -2.84 -24.54
CA SER A 1 14.21 -2.98 -24.94
C SER A 1 13.99 -2.08 -26.13
N GLU A 2 13.31 -2.55 -27.17
CA GLU A 2 12.94 -1.81 -28.38
C GLU A 2 11.84 -0.77 -28.07
N ALA A 3 12.11 0.19 -27.18
CA ALA A 3 11.18 1.27 -26.92
C ALA A 3 11.22 2.24 -28.12
N ASN A 4 10.22 2.11 -29.01
CA ASN A 4 9.73 3.04 -30.03
C ASN A 4 10.69 4.20 -30.39
N LYS A 5 11.59 3.98 -31.37
CA LYS A 5 12.34 5.06 -32.00
C LYS A 5 11.46 5.74 -33.04
N LEU A 6 10.88 6.88 -32.69
CA LEU A 6 10.25 7.79 -33.65
C LEU A 6 11.27 8.14 -34.75
N SER A 7 10.85 8.05 -36.00
CA SER A 7 11.65 8.50 -37.15
C SER A 7 11.72 10.03 -37.20
N THR A 8 12.72 10.57 -37.91
CA THR A 8 12.91 12.02 -38.07
C THR A 8 11.64 12.70 -38.61
N ASP A 9 10.97 12.09 -39.58
CA ASP A 9 9.73 12.60 -40.19
C ASP A 9 8.57 12.65 -39.18
N GLN A 10 8.46 11.63 -38.31
CA GLN A 10 7.46 11.59 -37.26
C GLN A 10 7.72 12.66 -36.19
N ILE A 11 8.98 12.93 -35.86
CA ILE A 11 9.34 14.01 -34.92
C ILE A 11 8.95 15.37 -35.50
N GLU A 12 9.20 15.60 -36.79
CA GLU A 12 8.84 16.84 -37.46
C GLU A 12 7.31 17.05 -37.47
N GLN A 13 6.54 16.00 -37.76
CA GLN A 13 5.07 16.05 -37.67
C GLN A 13 4.57 16.40 -36.26
N ILE A 14 5.18 15.83 -35.22
CA ILE A 14 4.83 16.14 -33.84
C ILE A 14 5.13 17.61 -33.52
N LEU A 15 6.28 18.13 -33.93
CA LEU A 15 6.68 19.52 -33.69
C LEU A 15 5.77 20.53 -34.40
N VAL A 16 5.34 20.22 -35.64
CA VAL A 16 4.38 21.04 -36.37
C VAL A 16 3.03 21.06 -35.64
N TYR A 17 2.49 19.90 -35.30
CA TYR A 17 1.22 19.80 -34.56
C TYR A 17 1.29 20.52 -33.21
N GLN A 18 2.42 20.38 -32.51
CA GLN A 18 2.70 21.03 -31.24
C GLN A 18 2.60 22.56 -31.37
N LYS A 19 3.23 23.12 -32.42
CA LYS A 19 3.25 24.56 -32.69
C LYS A 19 1.88 25.09 -33.09
N ASP A 20 1.16 24.36 -33.94
CA ASP A 20 -0.14 24.78 -34.47
C ASP A 20 -1.26 24.71 -33.42
N ASN A 21 -1.18 23.76 -32.49
CA ASN A 21 -2.24 23.53 -31.49
C ASN A 21 -1.84 23.99 -30.07
N GLY A 22 -0.60 24.44 -29.85
CA GLY A 22 -0.13 24.92 -28.56
C GLY A 22 -0.08 23.84 -27.46
N VAL A 23 0.06 22.57 -27.83
CA VAL A 23 0.08 21.42 -26.91
C VAL A 23 1.51 21.00 -26.55
N ARG A 24 1.69 20.03 -25.65
CA ARG A 24 3.01 19.45 -25.33
C ARG A 24 3.39 18.37 -26.35
N PHE A 25 4.70 18.11 -26.52
CA PHE A 25 5.20 17.11 -27.48
C PHE A 25 4.54 15.72 -27.31
N GLY A 26 4.38 15.25 -26.08
CA GLY A 26 3.71 13.98 -25.80
C GLY A 26 2.22 13.97 -26.16
N GLU A 27 1.51 15.08 -25.90
CA GLU A 27 0.09 15.24 -26.27
C GLU A 27 -0.07 15.27 -27.80
N ALA A 28 0.83 15.95 -28.50
CA ALA A 28 0.90 15.94 -29.96
C ALA A 28 1.19 14.54 -30.51
N ALA A 29 2.12 13.79 -29.91
CA ALA A 29 2.45 12.42 -30.31
C ALA A 29 1.25 11.46 -30.14
N VAL A 30 0.48 11.59 -29.07
CA VAL A 30 -0.75 10.81 -28.84
C VAL A 30 -1.85 11.21 -29.81
N ALA A 31 -2.07 12.52 -30.01
CA ALA A 31 -3.08 13.02 -30.94
C ALA A 31 -2.83 12.57 -32.39
N LEU A 32 -1.55 12.42 -32.78
CA LEU A 32 -1.14 11.90 -34.08
C LEU A 32 -1.11 10.36 -34.17
N GLY A 33 -1.42 9.65 -33.08
CA GLY A 33 -1.36 8.18 -33.02
C GLY A 33 0.06 7.60 -33.13
N LEU A 34 1.08 8.44 -32.92
CA LEU A 34 2.50 8.10 -33.02
C LEU A 34 3.08 7.55 -31.71
N ALA A 35 2.38 7.77 -30.60
CA ALA A 35 2.66 7.18 -29.29
C ALA A 35 1.34 6.85 -28.59
N ASN A 36 1.33 5.81 -27.75
CA ASN A 36 0.22 5.60 -26.83
C ASN A 36 0.38 6.56 -25.62
N ALA A 37 -0.73 6.87 -24.93
CA ALA A 37 -0.68 7.79 -23.79
C ALA A 37 0.17 7.24 -22.63
N ASP A 38 0.19 5.92 -22.45
CA ASP A 38 0.88 5.24 -21.36
C ASP A 38 2.41 5.27 -21.51
N ASP A 39 2.92 5.24 -22.74
CA ASP A 39 4.33 5.32 -23.13
C ASP A 39 4.85 6.73 -22.87
N VAL A 40 4.06 7.74 -23.22
CA VAL A 40 4.35 9.15 -22.93
C VAL A 40 4.40 9.36 -21.42
N LEU A 41 3.42 8.84 -20.69
CA LEU A 41 3.37 8.93 -19.23
C LEU A 41 4.53 8.18 -18.56
N TRP A 42 4.92 7.02 -19.08
CA TRP A 42 6.07 6.26 -18.61
C TRP A 42 7.38 7.00 -18.84
N ALA A 43 7.57 7.59 -20.04
CA ALA A 43 8.75 8.39 -20.36
C ALA A 43 8.86 9.62 -19.44
N LEU A 44 7.74 10.29 -19.15
CA LEU A 44 7.68 11.38 -18.19
C LEU A 44 8.01 10.90 -16.76
N ALA A 45 7.47 9.76 -16.33
CA ALA A 45 7.77 9.19 -15.02
C ALA A 45 9.26 8.89 -14.84
N GLN A 46 9.92 8.33 -15.86
CA GLN A 46 11.37 8.11 -15.88
C GLN A 46 12.15 9.45 -15.78
N GLN A 47 11.77 10.45 -16.57
CA GLN A 47 12.43 11.77 -16.58
C GLN A 47 12.36 12.46 -15.21
N PHE A 48 11.22 12.38 -14.52
CA PHE A 48 11.01 12.98 -13.20
C PHE A 48 11.35 12.07 -12.02
N HIS A 49 11.99 10.90 -12.26
CA HIS A 49 12.36 9.92 -11.23
C HIS A 49 11.18 9.44 -10.38
N TYR A 50 10.00 9.31 -11.00
CA TYR A 50 8.81 8.79 -10.35
C TYR A 50 8.74 7.26 -10.49
N PRO A 51 8.70 6.48 -9.40
CA PRO A 51 8.60 5.02 -9.51
C PRO A 51 7.19 4.62 -9.98
N TYR A 52 7.08 4.30 -11.27
CA TYR A 52 5.88 3.78 -11.94
C TYR A 52 6.18 2.44 -12.62
N ALA A 53 5.24 1.49 -12.53
CA ALA A 53 5.31 0.22 -13.25
C ALA A 53 4.78 0.41 -14.68
N SER A 54 5.60 0.12 -15.69
CA SER A 54 5.18 0.15 -17.11
C SER A 54 4.12 -0.91 -17.40
N GLU A 55 3.14 -0.59 -18.25
CA GLU A 55 2.31 -1.61 -18.92
C GLU A 55 3.18 -2.39 -19.91
N GLY A 56 3.82 -3.45 -19.42
CA GLY A 56 4.75 -4.26 -20.20
C GLY A 56 5.24 -5.48 -19.45
N LYS A 57 4.47 -6.57 -19.55
CA LYS A 57 4.77 -7.96 -19.13
C LYS A 57 4.86 -8.29 -17.63
N ASN A 58 4.86 -7.33 -16.72
CA ASN A 58 4.66 -7.52 -15.27
C ASN A 58 3.78 -6.37 -14.73
N SER A 59 2.50 -6.30 -15.13
CA SER A 59 1.60 -5.30 -14.57
C SER A 59 1.33 -5.64 -13.10
N LEU A 60 1.47 -4.64 -12.24
CA LEU A 60 0.96 -4.72 -10.86
C LEU A 60 -0.53 -5.11 -10.92
N ASN A 61 -1.02 -5.81 -9.89
CA ASN A 61 -2.45 -6.12 -9.80
C ASN A 61 -3.26 -4.82 -9.96
N PRO A 62 -4.31 -4.78 -10.80
CA PRO A 62 -5.13 -3.57 -11.03
C PRO A 62 -5.72 -2.96 -9.77
N GLU A 63 -5.91 -3.74 -8.71
CA GLU A 63 -6.32 -3.22 -7.40
C GLU A 63 -5.26 -2.33 -6.73
N LEU A 64 -3.99 -2.42 -7.12
CA LEU A 64 -2.92 -1.52 -6.68
C LEU A 64 -2.93 -0.21 -7.49
N VAL A 65 -4.06 0.48 -7.52
CA VAL A 65 -4.31 1.68 -8.36
C VAL A 65 -3.22 2.75 -8.27
N VAL A 66 -2.56 2.92 -7.10
CA VAL A 66 -1.49 3.91 -6.94
C VAL A 66 -0.25 3.55 -7.78
N GLY A 67 -0.01 2.26 -7.98
CA GLY A 67 1.10 1.74 -8.78
C GLY A 67 0.70 1.39 -10.21
N ALA A 68 -0.50 0.83 -10.41
CA ALA A 68 -1.01 0.39 -11.70
C ALA A 68 -1.60 1.53 -12.54
N SER A 69 -2.16 2.56 -11.90
CA SER A 69 -2.80 3.70 -12.59
C SER A 69 -2.53 5.02 -11.84
N PRO A 70 -1.26 5.46 -11.77
CA PRO A 70 -0.78 6.51 -10.87
C PRO A 70 -1.30 7.90 -11.19
N PHE A 71 -1.85 8.15 -12.37
CA PHE A 71 -2.32 9.48 -12.80
C PHE A 71 -3.83 9.67 -12.64
N THR A 72 -4.45 8.81 -11.84
CA THR A 72 -5.89 8.85 -11.54
C THR A 72 -6.19 9.70 -10.31
N VAL A 73 -7.44 10.18 -10.21
CA VAL A 73 -7.94 10.91 -9.03
C VAL A 73 -7.83 10.04 -7.76
N GLN A 74 -8.03 8.73 -7.90
CA GLN A 74 -7.90 7.75 -6.83
C GLN A 74 -6.46 7.68 -6.33
N ALA A 75 -5.47 7.65 -7.23
CA ALA A 75 -4.06 7.67 -6.84
C ALA A 75 -3.68 8.96 -6.10
N GLU A 76 -4.16 10.12 -6.56
CA GLU A 76 -3.96 11.41 -5.88
C GLU A 76 -4.62 11.48 -4.49
N ALA A 77 -5.78 10.84 -4.31
CA ALA A 77 -6.41 10.73 -3.00
C ALA A 77 -5.50 9.98 -2.00
N PHE A 78 -4.88 8.87 -2.42
CA PHE A 78 -3.91 8.16 -1.58
C PHE A 78 -2.66 8.99 -1.26
N ARG A 79 -2.15 9.78 -2.23
CA ARG A 79 -1.00 10.69 -1.99
C ARG A 79 -1.35 11.79 -1.00
N THR A 80 -2.57 12.33 -1.09
CA THR A 80 -3.09 13.33 -0.15
C THR A 80 -3.19 12.74 1.26
N ILE A 81 -3.76 11.55 1.40
CA ILE A 81 -3.85 10.83 2.67
C ILE A 81 -2.45 10.57 3.24
N ARG A 82 -1.51 10.08 2.42
CA ARG A 82 -0.11 9.88 2.80
C ARG A 82 0.51 11.16 3.39
N SER A 83 0.35 12.30 2.72
CA SER A 83 0.87 13.59 3.20
C SER A 83 0.26 14.00 4.55
N HIS A 84 -1.06 13.82 4.73
CA HIS A 84 -1.71 14.06 6.03
C HIS A 84 -1.17 13.15 7.14
N LEU A 85 -0.93 11.87 6.83
CA LEU A 85 -0.37 10.91 7.79
C LEU A 85 1.07 11.27 8.17
N ILE A 86 1.89 11.77 7.23
CA ILE A 86 3.23 12.27 7.52
C ILE A 86 3.17 13.42 8.53
N MET A 87 2.34 14.43 8.29
CA MET A 87 2.21 15.56 9.20
C MET A 87 1.69 15.17 10.59
N LYS A 88 0.84 14.13 10.69
CA LYS A 88 0.16 13.77 11.93
C LYS A 88 0.87 12.71 12.78
N ILE A 89 1.59 11.78 12.15
CA ILE A 89 2.21 10.63 12.81
C ILE A 89 3.75 10.73 12.81
N TYR A 90 4.33 11.28 11.75
CA TYR A 90 5.77 11.17 11.47
C TYR A 90 6.50 12.51 11.60
N SER A 91 6.04 13.42 12.47
CA SER A 91 6.74 14.68 12.78
C SER A 91 8.08 14.42 13.50
N ASP A 92 9.04 15.33 13.33
CA ASP A 92 10.48 15.07 13.50
C ASP A 92 10.97 14.68 14.91
N GLU A 93 10.16 14.81 15.95
CA GLU A 93 10.62 14.61 17.35
C GLU A 93 9.99 13.42 18.08
N GLY A 94 9.22 12.56 17.39
CA GLY A 94 8.47 11.46 18.02
C GLY A 94 8.92 10.04 17.64
N PRO A 95 8.60 9.02 18.46
CA PRO A 95 8.70 7.63 18.04
C PRO A 95 7.81 7.41 16.80
N ARG A 96 8.33 6.73 15.78
CA ARG A 96 7.59 6.40 14.55
C ARG A 96 6.79 5.10 14.78
N PRO A 97 5.49 5.15 15.11
CA PRO A 97 4.71 3.94 15.33
C PRO A 97 4.50 3.21 13.99
N ALA A 98 4.24 1.90 14.07
CA ALA A 98 3.64 1.20 12.94
C ALA A 98 2.17 1.62 12.87
N LEU A 99 1.60 1.64 11.67
CA LEU A 99 0.22 2.02 11.45
C LEU A 99 -0.63 0.80 11.17
N ALA A 100 -1.49 0.41 12.12
CA ALA A 100 -2.51 -0.60 11.89
C ALA A 100 -3.68 0.00 11.10
N ILE A 101 -4.14 -0.70 10.07
CA ILE A 101 -5.35 -0.35 9.34
C ILE A 101 -6.47 -1.25 9.85
N LEU A 102 -7.54 -0.66 10.37
CA LEU A 102 -8.67 -1.37 10.99
C LEU A 102 -9.94 -1.13 10.20
N SER A 103 -10.90 -2.05 10.26
CA SER A 103 -12.26 -1.83 9.76
C SER A 103 -13.29 -2.53 10.64
N PRO A 104 -14.53 -2.02 10.72
CA PRO A 104 -15.61 -2.68 11.44
C PRO A 104 -15.91 -4.07 10.86
N ASP A 105 -16.06 -4.15 9.54
CA ASP A 105 -16.59 -5.32 8.87
C ASP A 105 -15.66 -5.86 7.77
N SER A 106 -15.82 -7.14 7.46
CA SER A 106 -15.17 -7.75 6.29
C SER A 106 -15.76 -7.15 5.02
N GLY A 107 -14.92 -6.86 4.03
CA GLY A 107 -15.34 -6.20 2.79
C GLY A 107 -15.39 -4.67 2.85
N ASP A 108 -14.92 -4.04 3.93
CA ASP A 108 -14.79 -2.58 4.05
C ASP A 108 -13.62 -1.99 3.22
N GLY A 109 -12.94 -2.79 2.40
CA GLY A 109 -11.82 -2.32 1.56
C GLY A 109 -10.52 -2.01 2.32
N LYS A 110 -10.41 -2.44 3.59
CA LYS A 110 -9.23 -2.24 4.44
C LYS A 110 -7.91 -2.75 3.81
N THR A 111 -7.91 -3.96 3.28
CA THR A 111 -6.72 -4.58 2.64
C THR A 111 -6.31 -3.83 1.38
N TYR A 112 -7.28 -3.46 0.54
CA TYR A 112 -7.07 -2.60 -0.64
C TYR A 112 -6.46 -1.25 -0.23
N PHE A 113 -7.01 -0.64 0.81
CA PHE A 113 -6.54 0.63 1.34
C PHE A 113 -5.10 0.51 1.89
N ALA A 114 -4.83 -0.51 2.70
CA ALA A 114 -3.50 -0.76 3.28
C ALA A 114 -2.44 -0.97 2.19
N ALA A 115 -2.76 -1.76 1.16
CA ALA A 115 -1.86 -2.03 0.05
C ALA A 115 -1.55 -0.76 -0.75
N ASN A 116 -2.56 -0.01 -1.17
CA ASN A 116 -2.38 1.23 -1.93
C ASN A 116 -1.69 2.33 -1.12
N LEU A 117 -1.97 2.41 0.19
CA LEU A 117 -1.27 3.33 1.07
C LEU A 117 0.22 2.97 1.16
N ALA A 118 0.57 1.68 1.21
CA ALA A 118 1.96 1.23 1.21
C ALA A 118 2.67 1.55 -0.12
N VAL A 119 1.99 1.35 -1.25
CA VAL A 119 2.50 1.79 -2.56
C VAL A 119 2.74 3.29 -2.56
N ALA A 120 1.79 4.09 -2.08
CA ALA A 120 1.94 5.55 -1.98
C ALA A 120 3.15 5.95 -1.13
N PHE A 121 3.36 5.33 0.04
CA PHE A 121 4.53 5.61 0.86
C PHE A 121 5.85 5.20 0.18
N SER A 122 5.87 4.07 -0.55
CA SER A 122 7.06 3.60 -1.26
C SER A 122 7.51 4.51 -2.41
N GLN A 123 6.63 5.40 -2.90
CA GLN A 123 6.98 6.40 -3.92
C GLN A 123 7.84 7.55 -3.36
N LEU A 124 7.99 7.64 -2.04
CA LEU A 124 8.91 8.59 -1.39
C LEU A 124 10.24 7.89 -1.06
N PRO A 125 11.33 8.66 -0.82
CA PRO A 125 12.55 8.11 -0.24
C PRO A 125 12.29 7.44 1.12
N GLY A 126 12.96 6.32 1.34
CA GLY A 126 12.83 5.52 2.57
C GLY A 126 12.16 4.17 2.33
N ARG A 127 12.42 3.22 3.23
CA ARG A 127 11.92 1.84 3.09
C ARG A 127 10.53 1.71 3.71
N THR A 128 9.57 1.23 2.93
CA THR A 128 8.20 0.97 3.38
C THR A 128 7.95 -0.53 3.50
N LEU A 129 7.44 -0.97 4.64
CA LEU A 129 7.01 -2.35 4.87
C LEU A 129 5.49 -2.42 5.01
N LEU A 130 4.87 -3.30 4.21
CA LEU A 130 3.50 -3.75 4.40
C LEU A 130 3.51 -5.13 5.06
N ILE A 131 2.85 -5.26 6.21
CA ILE A 131 2.67 -6.53 6.92
C ILE A 131 1.23 -6.98 6.74
N ASP A 132 1.04 -8.19 6.22
CA ASP A 132 -0.24 -8.89 6.28
C ASP A 132 -0.35 -9.59 7.63
N ALA A 133 -1.12 -9.00 8.55
CA ALA A 133 -1.45 -9.61 9.83
C ALA A 133 -2.90 -10.11 9.87
N ASP A 134 -3.61 -10.10 8.73
CA ASP A 134 -4.90 -10.78 8.61
C ASP A 134 -4.71 -12.28 8.41
N MET A 135 -4.43 -12.97 9.52
CA MET A 135 -4.30 -14.42 9.52
C MET A 135 -5.63 -15.15 9.33
N ARG A 136 -6.77 -14.45 9.30
CA ARG A 136 -8.09 -15.07 9.09
C ARG A 136 -8.43 -15.13 7.61
N ASN A 137 -8.15 -14.04 6.88
CA ASN A 137 -8.38 -13.93 5.44
C ASN A 137 -7.18 -13.27 4.73
N PRO A 138 -6.00 -13.94 4.69
CA PRO A 138 -4.79 -13.35 4.12
C PRO A 138 -4.93 -13.13 2.62
N ARG A 139 -4.60 -11.94 2.13
CA ARG A 139 -4.80 -11.56 0.71
C ARG A 139 -3.69 -10.71 0.11
N ILE A 140 -2.79 -10.13 0.93
CA ILE A 140 -1.73 -9.25 0.41
C ILE A 140 -0.81 -10.01 -0.55
N HIS A 141 -0.55 -11.30 -0.30
CA HIS A 141 0.27 -12.11 -1.19
C HIS A 141 -0.34 -12.23 -2.61
N GLU A 142 -1.67 -12.25 -2.76
CA GLU A 142 -2.33 -12.26 -4.07
C GLU A 142 -2.16 -10.92 -4.79
N LEU A 143 -2.31 -9.80 -4.07
CA LEU A 143 -2.17 -8.45 -4.63
C LEU A 143 -0.77 -8.19 -5.18
N PHE A 144 0.26 -8.72 -4.54
CA PHE A 144 1.67 -8.54 -4.94
C PHE A 144 2.25 -9.75 -5.69
N ASN A 145 1.42 -10.72 -6.08
CA ASN A 145 1.82 -11.95 -6.78
C ASN A 145 2.98 -12.69 -6.08
N LEU A 146 2.89 -12.83 -4.75
CA LEU A 146 3.88 -13.48 -3.90
C LEU A 146 3.49 -14.94 -3.61
N PRO A 147 4.47 -15.84 -3.40
CA PRO A 147 4.18 -17.22 -3.03
C PRO A 147 3.41 -17.30 -1.70
N SER A 148 2.24 -17.93 -1.68
CA SER A 148 1.37 -18.02 -0.50
C SER A 148 1.86 -18.99 0.58
N ARG A 149 2.64 -20.01 0.20
CA ARG A 149 3.08 -21.10 1.09
C ARG A 149 4.51 -20.96 1.62
N SER A 150 5.23 -19.91 1.26
CA SER A 150 6.54 -19.61 1.84
C SER A 150 6.37 -19.12 3.29
N GLY A 151 7.46 -19.13 4.07
CA GLY A 151 7.42 -18.60 5.42
C GLY A 151 7.01 -17.12 5.45
N GLY A 152 6.31 -16.72 6.50
CA GLY A 152 5.79 -15.36 6.67
C GLY A 152 5.68 -14.95 8.13
N LEU A 153 4.79 -14.01 8.43
CA LEU A 153 4.53 -13.53 9.79
C LEU A 153 4.22 -14.68 10.76
N SER A 154 3.32 -15.60 10.38
CA SER A 154 2.93 -16.73 11.24
C SER A 154 4.13 -17.63 11.60
N SER A 155 5.07 -17.80 10.66
CA SER A 155 6.27 -18.61 10.85
C SER A 155 7.21 -17.95 11.87
N ILE A 156 7.44 -16.64 11.73
CA ILE A 156 8.24 -15.84 12.67
C ILE A 156 7.64 -15.95 14.08
N LEU A 157 6.34 -15.68 14.22
CA LEU A 157 5.68 -15.64 15.53
C LEU A 157 5.59 -17.02 16.19
N SER A 158 5.63 -18.08 15.39
CA SER A 158 5.69 -19.47 15.87
C SER A 158 7.11 -19.92 16.22
N GLY A 159 8.13 -19.08 16.06
CA GLY A 159 9.53 -19.42 16.28
C GLY A 159 10.11 -20.39 15.24
N ARG A 160 9.44 -20.57 14.10
CA ARG A 160 9.94 -21.45 13.03
C ARG A 160 11.00 -20.70 12.22
N ALA A 161 12.12 -21.37 11.96
CA ALA A 161 13.15 -20.84 11.08
C ALA A 161 12.57 -20.65 9.67
N ALA A 162 12.53 -19.41 9.22
CA ALA A 162 12.10 -19.07 7.88
C ALA A 162 13.05 -18.00 7.33
N SER A 163 13.80 -18.35 6.28
CA SER A 163 14.68 -17.42 5.59
C SER A 163 13.88 -16.60 4.57
N LYS A 164 14.27 -15.34 4.37
CA LYS A 164 13.72 -14.47 3.30
C LYS A 164 12.19 -14.35 3.33
N VAL A 165 11.61 -14.16 4.51
CA VAL A 165 10.16 -14.01 4.70
C VAL A 165 9.63 -12.63 4.27
N ILE A 166 10.47 -11.61 4.29
CA ILE A 166 10.13 -10.28 3.76
C ILE A 166 10.55 -10.24 2.28
N GLN A 167 9.58 -10.01 1.40
CA GLN A 167 9.77 -9.94 -0.05
C GLN A 167 9.90 -8.48 -0.49
N SER A 168 10.87 -8.17 -1.35
CA SER A 168 10.90 -6.89 -2.08
C SER A 168 9.96 -6.96 -3.28
N VAL A 169 9.22 -5.88 -3.56
CA VAL A 169 8.39 -5.78 -4.77
C VAL A 169 9.25 -5.24 -5.91
N LYS A 170 9.42 -6.03 -6.98
CA LYS A 170 10.38 -5.74 -8.06
C LYS A 170 10.05 -4.41 -8.76
N GLU A 171 8.77 -4.14 -8.98
CA GLU A 171 8.26 -2.96 -9.66
C GLU A 171 8.27 -1.70 -8.75
N LEU A 172 8.44 -1.88 -7.44
CA LEU A 172 8.40 -0.81 -6.43
C LEU A 172 9.61 -0.96 -5.47
N PRO A 173 10.79 -0.42 -5.83
CA PRO A 173 12.07 -0.71 -5.16
C PRO A 173 12.11 -0.45 -3.65
N ASN A 174 11.31 0.49 -3.16
CA ASN A 174 11.24 0.87 -1.75
C ASN A 174 10.15 0.12 -0.98
N LEU A 175 9.36 -0.73 -1.64
CA LEU A 175 8.27 -1.48 -1.03
C LEU A 175 8.70 -2.91 -0.71
N PHE A 176 8.43 -3.29 0.54
CA PHE A 176 8.66 -4.62 1.06
C PHE A 176 7.34 -5.15 1.63
N VAL A 177 7.13 -6.46 1.52
CA VAL A 177 5.93 -7.14 1.97
C VAL A 177 6.29 -8.30 2.87
N LEU A 178 5.68 -8.37 4.05
CA LEU A 178 5.69 -9.53 4.92
C LEU A 178 4.30 -10.20 4.86
N PRO A 179 4.11 -11.27 4.07
CA PRO A 179 2.85 -11.98 4.02
C PRO A 179 2.61 -12.78 5.31
N VAL A 180 1.38 -13.28 5.52
CA VAL A 180 1.06 -14.15 6.65
C VAL A 180 1.92 -15.43 6.64
N GLY A 181 2.14 -16.02 5.46
CA GLY A 181 2.71 -17.38 5.35
C GLY A 181 1.64 -18.43 5.63
N PRO A 182 2.01 -19.64 6.14
CA PRO A 182 1.03 -20.67 6.46
C PRO A 182 0.02 -20.19 7.51
N THR A 183 -1.28 -20.28 7.21
CA THR A 183 -2.34 -19.86 8.14
C THR A 183 -2.30 -20.71 9.42
N PRO A 184 -2.15 -20.09 10.61
CA PRO A 184 -2.18 -20.82 11.87
C PRO A 184 -3.61 -21.20 12.27
N PRO A 185 -3.81 -22.29 13.03
CA PRO A 185 -5.13 -22.67 13.53
C PRO A 185 -5.63 -21.74 14.66
N ASN A 186 -4.72 -20.97 15.27
CA ASN A 186 -4.95 -20.12 16.44
C ASN A 186 -4.36 -18.70 16.26
N PRO A 187 -4.94 -17.88 15.36
CA PRO A 187 -4.42 -16.54 15.04
C PRO A 187 -4.25 -15.62 16.25
N LEU A 188 -5.30 -15.49 17.06
CA LEU A 188 -5.34 -14.51 18.15
C LEU A 188 -4.28 -14.81 19.22
N GLU A 189 -4.19 -16.06 19.65
CA GLU A 189 -3.21 -16.52 20.65
C GLU A 189 -1.78 -16.36 20.16
N LEU A 190 -1.55 -16.40 18.84
CA LEU A 190 -0.24 -16.14 18.25
C LEU A 190 0.09 -14.64 18.26
N LEU A 191 -0.89 -13.79 17.93
CA LEU A 191 -0.77 -12.33 17.88
C LEU A 191 -0.61 -11.71 19.28
N GLU A 192 -1.26 -12.28 20.30
CA GLU A 192 -1.19 -11.80 21.69
C GLU A 192 0.21 -11.95 22.30
N ARG A 193 1.01 -12.92 21.84
CA ARG A 193 2.35 -13.17 22.36
C ARG A 193 3.27 -11.94 22.28
N PRO A 194 4.29 -11.84 23.16
CA PRO A 194 5.29 -10.78 23.10
C PRO A 194 6.05 -10.69 21.76
N ALA A 195 6.12 -11.81 21.03
CA ALA A 195 6.85 -11.95 19.77
C ALA A 195 6.48 -10.89 18.72
N LEU A 196 5.20 -10.56 18.55
CA LEU A 196 4.78 -9.54 17.58
C LEU A 196 5.29 -8.15 17.96
N GLY A 197 5.24 -7.79 19.25
CA GLY A 197 5.76 -6.51 19.73
C GLY A 197 7.27 -6.41 19.58
N LEU A 198 8.00 -7.51 19.84
CA LEU A 198 9.44 -7.61 19.61
C LEU A 198 9.79 -7.45 18.12
N LEU A 199 9.08 -8.16 17.25
CA LEU A 199 9.24 -8.06 15.80
C LEU A 199 9.01 -6.63 15.31
N LEU A 200 7.92 -5.99 15.72
CA LEU A 200 7.63 -4.60 15.31
C LEU A 200 8.70 -3.62 15.79
N ARG A 201 9.27 -3.80 17.00
CA ARG A 201 10.40 -2.99 17.48
C ARG A 201 11.64 -3.17 16.60
N GLU A 202 11.97 -4.41 16.24
CA GLU A 202 13.11 -4.68 15.36
C GLU A 202 12.88 -4.06 13.97
N LEU A 203 11.71 -4.26 13.39
CA LEU A 203 11.38 -3.75 12.05
C LEU A 203 11.41 -2.22 11.99
N LYS A 204 11.01 -1.52 13.06
CA LYS A 204 11.11 -0.05 13.17
C LYS A 204 12.55 0.47 13.04
N THR A 205 13.56 -0.36 13.27
CA THR A 205 14.98 0.02 13.05
C THR A 205 15.42 -0.12 11.60
N LYS A 206 14.65 -0.84 10.76
CA LYS A 206 15.00 -1.22 9.39
C LYS A 206 14.15 -0.54 8.33
N PHE A 207 12.97 -0.06 8.71
CA PHE A 207 11.96 0.51 7.84
C PHE A 207 11.51 1.87 8.37
N ASP A 208 11.44 2.84 7.47
CA ASP A 208 10.98 4.20 7.78
C ASP A 208 9.48 4.25 8.01
N ARG A 209 8.73 3.37 7.33
CA ARG A 209 7.27 3.28 7.37
C ARG A 209 6.85 1.82 7.47
N ILE A 210 5.94 1.52 8.41
CA ILE A 210 5.37 0.18 8.57
C ILE A 210 3.86 0.32 8.60
N ILE A 211 3.20 -0.36 7.67
CA ILE A 211 1.74 -0.45 7.56
C ILE A 211 1.35 -1.89 7.83
N VAL A 212 0.31 -2.10 8.65
CA VAL A 212 -0.13 -3.43 9.06
C VAL A 212 -1.60 -3.58 8.70
N ASP A 213 -1.89 -4.45 7.74
CA ASP A 213 -3.26 -4.90 7.47
C ASP A 213 -3.68 -5.89 8.56
N THR A 214 -4.92 -5.81 9.04
CA THR A 214 -5.42 -6.62 10.16
C THR A 214 -6.71 -7.33 9.80
N PRO A 215 -7.20 -8.31 10.58
CA PRO A 215 -8.57 -8.78 10.45
C PRO A 215 -9.59 -7.67 10.74
N ALA A 216 -10.78 -7.78 10.14
CA ALA A 216 -11.93 -6.94 10.50
C ALA A 216 -12.40 -7.23 11.94
N MET A 217 -12.92 -6.21 12.62
CA MET A 217 -13.37 -6.35 14.02
C MET A 217 -14.53 -7.35 14.16
N SER A 218 -15.39 -7.48 13.15
CA SER A 218 -16.48 -8.47 13.15
C SER A 218 -16.01 -9.93 13.13
N LEU A 219 -14.72 -10.19 12.87
CA LEU A 219 -14.13 -11.53 12.90
C LEU A 219 -13.43 -11.84 14.24
N GLY A 220 -13.29 -10.87 15.13
CA GLY A 220 -12.63 -11.03 16.42
C GLY A 220 -11.84 -9.80 16.88
N THR A 221 -11.10 -9.96 17.98
CA THR A 221 -10.32 -8.89 18.61
C THR A 221 -8.90 -8.75 18.08
N ASP A 222 -8.53 -9.54 17.06
CA ASP A 222 -7.19 -9.58 16.45
C ASP A 222 -6.72 -8.17 16.02
N GLY A 223 -7.58 -7.41 15.33
CA GLY A 223 -7.27 -6.06 14.84
C GLY A 223 -6.88 -5.08 15.96
N PRO A 224 -7.74 -4.85 16.96
CA PRO A 224 -7.39 -4.05 18.14
C PRO A 224 -6.12 -4.50 18.88
N VAL A 225 -5.89 -5.82 19.02
CA VAL A 225 -4.66 -6.37 19.63
C VAL A 225 -3.41 -5.99 18.82
N ILE A 226 -3.49 -6.11 17.49
CA ILE A 226 -2.41 -5.69 16.59
C ILE A 226 -2.19 -4.18 16.69
N ALA A 227 -3.25 -3.38 16.70
CA ALA A 227 -3.19 -1.93 16.80
C ALA A 227 -2.46 -1.46 18.06
N ALA A 228 -2.77 -2.06 19.21
CA ALA A 228 -2.11 -1.76 20.49
C ALA A 228 -0.58 -1.97 20.43
N LYS A 229 -0.13 -3.00 19.69
CA LYS A 229 1.30 -3.29 19.48
C LYS A 229 1.94 -2.39 18.42
N CYS A 230 1.17 -1.93 17.43
CA CYS A 230 1.64 -1.00 16.40
C CYS A 230 1.93 0.39 16.97
N GLY A 231 1.05 0.87 17.86
CA GLY A 231 1.11 2.16 18.53
C GLY A 231 0.28 3.26 17.84
N ALA A 232 -0.15 3.03 16.60
CA ALA A 232 -1.08 3.89 15.89
C ALA A 232 -2.07 3.06 15.07
N ALA A 233 -3.28 3.61 14.90
CA ALA A 233 -4.35 2.98 14.14
C ALA A 233 -5.08 3.99 13.24
N LEU A 234 -5.45 3.56 12.04
CA LEU A 234 -6.33 4.27 11.13
C LEU A 234 -7.53 3.39 10.83
N VAL A 235 -8.74 3.94 10.96
CA VAL A 235 -9.96 3.19 10.70
C VAL A 235 -10.43 3.43 9.27
N VAL A 236 -10.83 2.38 8.58
CA VAL A 236 -11.44 2.42 7.25
C VAL A 236 -12.91 2.00 7.39
N ALA A 237 -13.79 2.79 6.80
CA ALA A 237 -15.20 2.49 6.64
C ALA A 237 -15.58 2.58 5.16
N ARG A 238 -16.54 1.76 4.75
CA ARG A 238 -17.09 1.74 3.41
C ARG A 238 -18.37 2.56 3.34
N GLN A 239 -18.40 3.47 2.38
CA GLN A 239 -19.53 4.36 2.13
C GLN A 239 -20.80 3.53 1.89
N ASN A 240 -21.92 3.96 2.48
CA ASN A 240 -23.23 3.32 2.36
C ASN A 240 -23.32 1.86 2.83
N GLN A 241 -22.26 1.29 3.43
CA GLN A 241 -22.21 -0.10 3.87
C GLN A 241 -21.86 -0.22 5.36
N SER A 242 -20.76 0.40 5.80
CA SER A 242 -20.36 0.32 7.21
C SER A 242 -21.36 1.04 8.10
N ARG A 243 -21.88 0.34 9.11
CA ARG A 243 -22.88 0.88 10.03
C ARG A 243 -22.20 1.79 11.06
N VAL A 244 -22.76 2.98 11.27
CA VAL A 244 -22.26 3.96 12.25
C VAL A 244 -22.06 3.36 13.66
N PRO A 245 -22.98 2.54 14.20
CA PRO A 245 -22.76 1.90 15.51
C PRO A 245 -21.53 0.99 15.55
N ALA A 246 -21.27 0.21 14.50
CA ALA A 246 -20.12 -0.69 14.43
C ALA A 246 -18.81 0.12 14.35
N LEU A 247 -18.80 1.22 13.59
CA LEU A 247 -17.68 2.15 13.54
C LEU A 247 -17.40 2.81 14.89
N GLN A 248 -18.45 3.25 15.60
CA GLN A 248 -18.31 3.82 16.94
C GLN A 248 -17.74 2.82 17.94
N GLU A 249 -18.15 1.56 17.86
CA GLU A 249 -17.66 0.50 18.74
C GLU A 249 -16.18 0.17 18.48
N LEU A 250 -15.77 0.12 17.21
CA LEU A 250 -14.36 0.01 16.85
C LEU A 250 -13.54 1.18 17.40
N VAL A 251 -14.01 2.42 17.22
CA VAL A 251 -13.33 3.62 17.73
C VAL A 251 -13.22 3.58 19.25
N ARG A 252 -14.25 3.17 19.98
CA ARG A 252 -14.20 2.99 21.44
C ARG A 252 -13.18 1.94 21.83
N THR A 253 -13.18 0.79 21.18
CA THR A 253 -12.24 -0.30 21.44
C THR A 253 -10.79 0.14 21.26
N VAL A 254 -10.49 0.85 20.17
CA VAL A 254 -9.14 1.38 19.91
C VAL A 254 -8.76 2.44 20.96
N LYS A 255 -9.67 3.33 21.35
CA LYS A 255 -9.43 4.35 22.37
C LYS A 255 -9.18 3.79 23.77
N MET A 256 -9.67 2.58 24.07
CA MET A 256 -9.36 1.86 25.32
C MET A 256 -8.00 1.16 25.28
N SER A 257 -7.36 1.08 24.10
CA SER A 257 -6.02 0.50 23.94
C SER A 257 -4.91 1.55 24.04
N SER A 258 -3.65 1.12 24.03
CA SER A 258 -2.48 2.00 23.94
C SER A 258 -2.27 2.62 22.55
N ALA A 259 -3.07 2.27 21.54
CA ALA A 259 -2.90 2.77 20.18
C ALA A 259 -3.46 4.19 20.03
N LYS A 260 -2.67 5.09 19.43
CA LYS A 260 -3.16 6.41 19.00
C LYS A 260 -4.07 6.25 17.78
N LEU A 261 -5.36 6.56 17.93
CA LEU A 261 -6.27 6.66 16.78
C LEU A 261 -5.92 7.91 15.96
N VAL A 262 -5.42 7.69 14.74
CA VAL A 262 -4.99 8.76 13.83
C VAL A 262 -6.19 9.40 13.15
N GLY A 263 -7.23 8.64 12.85
CA GLY A 263 -8.44 9.14 12.21
C GLY A 263 -9.28 8.02 11.62
N ALA A 264 -10.21 8.42 10.74
CA ALA A 264 -11.00 7.52 9.93
C ALA A 264 -10.94 7.95 8.46
N ILE A 265 -11.00 6.98 7.56
CA ILE A 265 -11.13 7.16 6.12
C ILE A 265 -12.44 6.50 5.68
N VAL A 266 -13.17 7.17 4.79
CA VAL A 266 -14.30 6.59 4.09
C VAL A 266 -13.83 6.24 2.68
N ASN A 267 -14.07 5.01 2.24
CA ASN A 267 -13.82 4.55 0.88
C ASN A 267 -15.11 4.11 0.19
N GLU A 268 -15.06 3.96 -1.13
CA GLU A 268 -16.16 3.46 -1.96
C GLU A 268 -15.82 2.09 -2.55
N TYR A 269 -15.00 1.29 -1.85
CA TYR A 269 -14.52 -0.03 -2.34
C TYR A 269 -15.67 -0.90 -2.83
#